data_AF-A0A7Y3DE72-F1
#
_entry.id   AF-A0A7Y3DE72-F1
#
_cell.length_a   1.000
_cell.length_b   1.000
_cell.length_c   1.000
_cell.angle_alpha   90.00
_cell.angle_beta   90.00
_cell.angle_gamma   90.00
#
_symmetry.space_group_name_H-M   'P 1'
#
loop_
_entity.id
_entity.type
_entity.pdbx_description
1 polymer ?
#
loop_
_entity_poly.entity_id
_entity_poly.type
_entity_poly.pdbx_seq_one_letter_code
_entity_poly.pdbx_strand_id
1 'polypeptide(L)' 'MLESLRIERLAVVDAVEIELGAGLNVLTGETGAGKSI' A
#
# COMPACT_ATOMS: atom_id res chain seq x y z
N MET A 1 16.21 -2.04 -2.08
CA MET A 1 15.23 -1.07 -1.54
C MET A 1 13.87 -1.47 -2.10
N LEU A 2 12.76 -1.19 -1.41
CA LEU A 2 11.44 -1.42 -2.01
C LEU A 2 11.17 -0.28 -3.00
N GLU A 3 10.88 -0.61 -4.25
CA GLU A 3 10.69 0.38 -5.34
C GLU A 3 9.22 0.53 -5.72
N SER A 4 8.43 -0.54 -5.56
CA SER A 4 7.00 -0.52 -5.83
C SER A 4 6.24 -1.49 -4.92
N LEU A 5 4.94 -1.23 -4.77
CA LEU A 5 3.98 -2.04 -4.06
C LEU A 5 2.77 -2.28 -4.97
N ARG A 6 2.52 -3.55 -5.31
CA ARG A 6 1.32 -3.98 -6.03
C ARG A 6 0.48 -4.88 -5.15
N ILE A 7 -0.80 -4.55 -5.02
CA ILE A 7 -1.77 -5.29 -4.22
C ILE A 7 -2.93 -5.71 -5.12
N GLU A 8 -3.35 -6.97 -5.01
CA GLU A 8 -4.53 -7.50 -5.69
C GLU A 8 -5.37 -8.33 -4.72
N ARG A 9 -6.68 -8.06 -4.69
CA ARG A 9 -7.70 -8.79 -3.91
C ARG A 9 -7.29 -9.00 -2.44
N LEU A 10 -6.86 -7.93 -1.77
CA LEU A 10 -6.41 -7.97 -0.38
C LEU A 10 -7.19 -6.96 0.48
N ALA A 11 -7.76 -7.45 1.58
CA ALA A 11 -8.68 -6.69 2.41
C ALA A 11 -9.80 -6.05 1.56
N VAL A 12 -9.93 -4.73 1.60
CA VAL A 12 -10.91 -3.97 0.80
C VAL A 12 -10.33 -3.49 -0.54
N VAL A 13 -9.07 -3.79 -0.84
CA VAL A 13 -8.36 -3.30 -2.03
C VAL A 13 -8.43 -4.35 -3.13
N ASP A 14 -9.12 -4.01 -4.23
CA ASP A 14 -9.26 -4.91 -5.39
C ASP A 14 -7.99 -4.95 -6.25
N ALA A 15 -7.48 -3.77 -6.64
CA ALA A 15 -6.18 -3.63 -7.29
C ALA A 15 -5.59 -2.24 -7.06
N VAL A 16 -4.30 -2.17 -6.67
CA VAL A 16 -3.54 -0.90 -6.64
C VAL A 16 -2.06 -1.16 -6.92
N GLU A 17 -1.41 -0.18 -7.52
CA GLU A 17 0.02 -0.15 -7.78
C GLU A 17 0.57 1.21 -7.33
N ILE A 18 1.66 1.19 -6.56
CA ILE A 18 2.27 2.37 -5.93
C ILE A 18 3.78 2.31 -6.15
N GLU A 19 4.37 3.39 -6.67
CA GLU A 19 5.82 3.56 -6.68
C GLU A 19 6.28 4.18 -5.35
N LEU A 20 7.34 3.63 -4.77
CA LEU A 20 7.87 4.08 -3.49
C LEU A 20 9.09 4.98 -3.70
N GLY A 21 9.05 6.15 -3.06
CA GLY A 21 10.17 7.09 -3.06
C GLY A 21 11.22 6.72 -2.02
N ALA A 22 12.38 7.38 -2.12
CA ALA A 22 13.38 7.33 -1.06
C ALA A 22 12.87 7.99 0.23
N GLY A 23 13.35 7.53 1.38
CA GLY A 23 12.97 8.07 2.69
C GLY A 23 11.75 7.38 3.30
N LEU A 24 10.92 8.15 4.02
CA LEU A 24 9.76 7.64 4.74
C LEU A 24 8.49 7.71 3.87
N ASN A 25 7.96 6.55 3.52
CA ASN A 25 6.64 6.43 2.89
C ASN A 25 5.61 6.11 3.98
N VAL A 26 4.53 6.90 4.06
CA VAL A 26 3.47 6.74 5.08
C VAL A 26 2.15 6.44 4.39
N LEU A 27 1.55 5.29 4.71
CA LEU A 27 0.20 4.94 4.28
C LEU A 27 -0.80 5.22 5.42
N THR A 28 -1.75 6.12 5.18
CA THR A 28 -2.80 6.51 6.14
C THR A 28 -4.18 6.04 5.69
N GLY A 29 -5.16 6.04 6.59
CA GLY A 29 -6.55 5.67 6.30
C GLY A 29 -7.25 4.98 7.47
N GLU A 30 -8.52 4.66 7.32
CA GLU A 30 -9.37 4.11 8.39
C GLU A 30 -9.02 2.65 8.75
N THR A 31 -9.47 2.18 9.92
CA THR A 31 -9.28 0.78 10.34
C THR A 31 -9.92 -0.18 9.34
N GLY A 32 -9.18 -1.21 8.91
CA GLY A 32 -9.66 -2.16 7.90
C GLY A 32 -9.35 -1.77 6.45
N ALA A 33 -8.80 -0.59 6.18
CA ALA A 33 -8.48 -0.12 4.83
C ALA A 33 -7.31 -0.85 4.11
N GLY A 34 -6.73 -1.89 4.72
CA GLY A 34 -5.63 -2.63 4.11
C GLY A 34 -4.25 -1.97 4.25
N LYS A 35 -4.00 -1.19 5.31
CA LYS A 35 -2.70 -0.52 5.54
C LYS A 35 -1.64 -1.39 6.22
N SER A 36 -2.04 -2.55 6.77
CA SER A 36 -1.17 -3.46 7.53
C SER A 36 -0.35 -4.40 6.63
N ILE A 37 0.05 -3.92 5.46
CA ILE A 37 0.74 -4.67 4.39
C ILE A 37 2.22 -4.33 4.41
#